data_AF-A0A8J8DIE0-F1
#
_entry.id   AF-A0A8J8DIE0-F1
#
_cell.length_a   1.000
_cell.length_b   1.000
_cell.length_c   1.000
_cell.angle_alpha   90.00
_cell.angle_beta   90.00
_cell.angle_gamma   90.00
#
_symmetry.space_group_name_H-M   'P 1'
#
loop_
_entity.id
_entity.type
_entity.pdbx_description
1 polymer ?
#
loop_
_entity_poly.entity_id
_entity_poly.type
_entity_poly.pdbx_seq_one_letter_code
_entity_poly.pdbx_strand_id
1 'polypeptide(L)'
;MRVVYEKEINVEDIVVSPRPIWKCRTCPVYGKSPSCPPYAPSWKEAKEWIKHFKRALLIKFQINYENFEEEKRKVLLYLLKKEEEFFKSGHPYALALFPGNCNLCDECKFEKSGKCLMPTKVRPSIDAVGIELSKIVDLDFSESVLYGLILVD
;
A
#
# COMPACT_ATOMS: atom_id res chain seq x y z
N MET A 1 -11.79 -7.14 -10.21
CA MET A 1 -11.57 -6.70 -8.83
C MET A 1 -12.88 -6.12 -8.32
N ARG A 2 -13.27 -6.44 -7.09
CA ARG A 2 -14.48 -5.94 -6.44
C ARG A 2 -14.14 -5.40 -5.06
N VAL A 3 -14.61 -4.20 -4.73
CA VAL A 3 -14.54 -3.67 -3.35
C VAL A 3 -15.50 -4.49 -2.48
N VAL A 4 -14.97 -5.13 -1.44
CA VAL A 4 -15.76 -5.88 -0.46
C VAL A 4 -16.30 -4.93 0.61
N TYR A 5 -15.42 -4.10 1.16
CA TYR A 5 -15.80 -3.02 2.07
C TYR A 5 -14.75 -1.91 2.07
N GLU A 6 -15.19 -0.75 2.55
CA GLU A 6 -14.38 0.39 2.96
C GLU A 6 -14.69 0.65 4.44
N LYS A 7 -13.66 0.70 5.29
CA LYS A 7 -13.80 0.89 6.73
C LYS A 7 -12.84 1.96 7.21
N GLU A 8 -13.37 2.97 7.87
CA GLU A 8 -12.55 3.94 8.59
C GLU A 8 -12.02 3.33 9.89
N ILE A 9 -10.74 3.58 10.18
CA ILE A 9 -10.06 3.17 11.40
C ILE A 9 -9.28 4.35 11.99
N ASN A 10 -9.04 4.33 13.30
CA ASN A 10 -8.16 5.31 13.92
C ASN A 10 -6.71 4.97 13.60
N VAL A 11 -5.87 5.99 13.40
CA VAL A 11 -4.43 5.75 13.17
C VAL A 11 -3.73 5.13 14.37
N GLU A 12 -4.27 5.33 15.57
CA GLU A 12 -3.77 4.76 16.82
C GLU A 12 -3.86 3.23 16.84
N ASP A 13 -4.78 2.65 16.06
CA ASP A 13 -4.94 1.20 15.90
C ASP A 13 -3.88 0.60 14.94
N ILE A 14 -3.14 1.45 14.20
CA ILE A 14 -2.13 1.01 13.23
C ILE A 14 -0.82 0.70 13.95
N VAL A 15 -0.50 -0.59 14.04
CA VAL A 15 0.78 -1.04 14.58
C VAL A 15 1.86 -1.03 13.50
N VAL A 16 2.93 -0.28 13.73
CA VAL A 16 4.12 -0.24 12.85
C VAL A 16 5.32 -0.89 13.54
N SER A 17 5.96 -1.84 12.86
CA SER A 17 7.10 -2.59 13.39
C SER A 17 8.05 -3.07 12.28
N PRO A 18 9.25 -3.59 12.62
CA PRO A 18 10.14 -4.18 11.62
C PRO A 18 9.65 -5.53 11.08
N ARG A 19 8.58 -6.15 11.62
CA ARG A 19 8.17 -7.51 11.25
C ARG A 19 7.80 -7.64 9.76
N PRO A 20 6.97 -6.75 9.17
CA PRO A 20 6.66 -6.83 7.74
C PRO A 20 7.91 -6.60 6.87
N ILE A 21 8.82 -5.71 7.29
CA ILE A 21 10.09 -5.46 6.59
C ILE A 21 10.97 -6.71 6.51
N TRP A 22 11.05 -7.48 7.60
CA TRP A 22 11.78 -8.75 7.59
C TRP A 22 11.17 -9.78 6.63
N LYS A 23 9.84 -9.79 6.47
CA LYS A 23 9.17 -10.59 5.43
C LYS A 23 9.45 -10.06 4.02
N CYS A 24 9.50 -8.73 3.83
CA CYS A 24 9.87 -8.15 2.55
C CYS A 24 11.27 -8.60 2.11
N ARG A 25 12.24 -8.77 3.02
CA ARG A 25 13.62 -9.20 2.68
C ARG A 25 13.71 -10.59 2.06
N THR A 26 12.69 -11.43 2.25
CA THR A 26 12.60 -12.76 1.62
C THR A 26 11.69 -12.77 0.38
N CYS A 27 11.19 -11.61 -0.05
CA CYS A 27 10.34 -11.46 -1.22
C CYS A 27 11.17 -11.45 -2.51
N PRO A 28 10.77 -12.17 -3.58
CA PRO A 28 11.51 -12.21 -4.86
C PRO A 28 11.61 -10.85 -5.57
N VAL A 29 10.81 -9.87 -5.16
CA VAL A 29 10.80 -8.50 -5.68
C VAL A 29 11.32 -7.45 -4.70
N TYR A 30 11.97 -7.88 -3.60
CA TYR A 30 12.64 -6.97 -2.68
C TYR A 30 13.64 -6.05 -3.40
N GLY A 31 13.60 -4.75 -3.10
CA GLY A 31 14.49 -3.77 -3.73
C GLY A 31 14.30 -3.55 -5.24
N LYS A 32 13.30 -4.15 -5.90
CA LYS A 32 13.11 -4.03 -7.36
C LYS A 32 12.23 -2.86 -7.79
N SER A 33 11.58 -2.17 -6.84
CA SER A 33 10.69 -1.04 -7.14
C SER A 33 10.83 0.08 -6.10
N PRO A 34 10.43 1.33 -6.44
CA PRO A 34 10.42 2.44 -5.48
C PRO A 34 9.44 2.20 -4.32
N SER A 35 8.44 1.33 -4.52
CA SER A 35 7.44 1.00 -3.49
C SER A 35 7.95 0.00 -2.44
N CYS A 36 9.14 -0.56 -2.63
CA CYS A 36 9.73 -1.59 -1.76
C CYS A 36 10.87 -1.03 -0.92
N PRO A 37 11.19 -1.62 0.25
CA PRO A 37 12.42 -1.28 0.95
C PRO A 37 13.65 -1.67 0.10
N PRO A 38 14.77 -0.95 0.23
CA PRO A 38 15.01 0.19 1.11
C PRO A 38 14.57 1.55 0.55
N TYR A 39 13.83 1.58 -0.57
CA TYR A 39 13.47 2.81 -1.28
C TYR A 39 12.17 3.45 -0.78
N ALA A 40 11.27 2.65 -0.19
CA ALA A 40 10.15 3.13 0.61
C ALA A 40 10.65 3.70 1.96
N PRO A 41 9.87 4.58 2.62
CA PRO A 41 10.19 5.04 3.97
C PRO A 41 10.47 3.87 4.90
N SER A 42 11.49 4.01 5.76
CA SER A 42 11.77 3.02 6.78
C SER A 42 10.61 2.91 7.77
N TRP A 43 10.46 1.74 8.41
CA TRP A 43 9.42 1.56 9.44
C TRP A 43 9.51 2.58 10.59
N LYS A 44 10.70 3.13 10.86
CA LYS A 44 10.90 4.18 11.87
C LYS A 44 10.32 5.52 11.41
N GLU A 45 10.63 5.91 10.17
CA GLU A 45 10.04 7.11 9.54
C GLU A 45 8.53 6.95 9.44
N ALA A 46 8.04 5.79 9.00
CA ALA A 46 6.61 5.50 8.90
C ALA A 46 5.90 5.57 10.25
N LYS A 47 6.53 5.07 11.32
CA LYS A 47 5.97 5.13 12.68
C LYS A 47 5.80 6.56 13.18
N GLU A 48 6.67 7.48 12.77
CA GLU A 48 6.50 8.90 13.08
C GLU A 48 5.50 9.56 12.13
N TRP A 49 5.66 9.34 10.83
CA TRP A 49 4.85 9.91 9.76
C TRP A 49 3.35 9.65 9.92
N ILE A 50 2.95 8.42 10.28
CA ILE A 50 1.53 8.04 10.43
C ILE A 50 0.81 8.81 11.55
N LYS A 51 1.54 9.32 12.56
CA LYS A 51 0.93 10.09 13.67
C LYS A 51 0.41 11.46 13.25
N HIS A 52 0.80 11.94 12.07
CA HIS A 52 0.38 13.24 11.55
C HIS A 52 -0.98 13.17 10.83
N PHE A 53 -1.58 11.99 10.75
CA PHE A 53 -2.93 11.76 10.24
C PHE A 53 -3.89 11.49 11.40
N LYS A 54 -5.20 11.70 11.21
CA LYS A 54 -6.21 11.40 12.25
C LYS A 54 -6.85 10.04 12.07
N ARG A 55 -7.07 9.64 10.81
CA ARG A 55 -7.79 8.42 10.45
C ARG A 55 -7.15 7.75 9.25
N ALA A 56 -7.53 6.51 9.01
CA ALA A 56 -7.20 5.81 7.78
C ALA A 56 -8.42 5.09 7.22
N LEU A 57 -8.51 5.04 5.89
CA LEU A 57 -9.50 4.23 5.18
C LEU A 57 -8.87 2.90 4.79
N LEU A 58 -9.29 1.82 5.45
CA LEU A 58 -8.95 0.46 5.09
C LEU A 58 -9.93 -0.06 4.04
N ILE A 59 -9.41 -0.62 2.95
CA ILE A 59 -10.23 -1.13 1.85
C ILE A 59 -9.87 -2.58 1.57
N LYS A 60 -10.87 -3.47 1.62
CA LYS A 60 -10.72 -4.88 1.25
C LYS A 60 -11.21 -5.08 -0.17
N PHE A 61 -10.36 -5.67 -1.00
CA PHE A 61 -10.64 -5.99 -2.40
C PHE A 61 -10.68 -7.50 -2.58
N GLN A 62 -11.75 -8.00 -3.20
CA GLN A 62 -11.77 -9.36 -3.75
C GLN A 62 -11.18 -9.32 -5.16
N ILE A 63 -10.28 -10.24 -5.45
CA ILE A 63 -9.58 -10.34 -6.73
C ILE A 63 -9.76 -11.72 -7.36
N ASN A 64 -9.67 -11.79 -8.69
CA ASN A 64 -9.45 -13.07 -9.36
C ASN A 64 -7.95 -13.40 -9.37
N TYR A 65 -7.54 -14.44 -8.64
CA TYR A 65 -6.14 -14.85 -8.56
C TYR A 65 -5.58 -15.40 -9.88
N GLU A 66 -6.42 -15.91 -10.79
CA GLU A 66 -5.99 -16.34 -12.12
C GLU A 66 -5.39 -15.18 -12.93
N ASN A 67 -5.88 -13.95 -12.69
CA ASN A 67 -5.42 -12.72 -13.33
C ASN A 67 -4.79 -11.75 -12.32
N PHE A 68 -4.03 -12.29 -11.36
CA PHE A 68 -3.51 -11.56 -10.19
C PHE A 68 -2.87 -10.20 -10.53
N GLU A 69 -1.98 -10.15 -11.52
CA GLU A 69 -1.26 -8.91 -11.87
C GLU A 69 -2.21 -7.81 -12.40
N GLU A 70 -3.16 -8.17 -13.26
CA GLU A 70 -4.14 -7.21 -13.77
C GLU A 70 -5.08 -6.73 -12.66
N GLU A 71 -5.54 -7.66 -11.82
CA GLU A 71 -6.43 -7.37 -10.70
C GLU A 71 -5.77 -6.49 -9.65
N LYS A 72 -4.51 -6.77 -9.30
CA LYS A 72 -3.69 -5.92 -8.45
C LYS A 72 -3.51 -4.53 -9.05
N ARG A 73 -3.25 -4.43 -10.37
CA ARG A 73 -3.14 -3.13 -11.05
C ARG A 73 -4.42 -2.31 -10.94
N LYS A 74 -5.59 -2.95 -11.08
CA LYS A 74 -6.89 -2.30 -10.84
C LYS A 74 -7.02 -1.80 -9.40
N VAL A 75 -6.56 -2.57 -8.39
CA VAL A 75 -6.50 -2.11 -6.99
C VAL A 75 -5.64 -0.86 -6.84
N LEU A 76 -4.44 -0.85 -7.41
CA LEU A 76 -3.54 0.31 -7.30
C LEU A 76 -4.17 1.57 -7.93
N LEU A 77 -4.78 1.43 -9.10
CA LEU A 77 -5.47 2.53 -9.78
C LEU A 77 -6.70 3.02 -9.00
N TYR A 78 -7.44 2.11 -8.37
CA TYR A 78 -8.55 2.46 -7.49
C TYR A 78 -8.08 3.31 -6.30
N LEU A 79 -7.01 2.87 -5.63
CA LEU A 79 -6.44 3.59 -4.49
C LEU A 79 -5.95 4.99 -4.87
N LEU A 80 -5.29 5.14 -6.02
CA LEU A 80 -4.87 6.45 -6.53
C LEU A 80 -6.06 7.36 -6.84
N LYS A 81 -7.13 6.82 -7.42
CA LYS A 81 -8.35 7.58 -7.66
C LYS A 81 -9.00 8.04 -6.35
N LYS A 82 -9.05 7.16 -5.34
CA LYS A 82 -9.59 7.51 -4.01
C LYS A 82 -8.73 8.56 -3.30
N GLU A 83 -7.41 8.47 -3.41
CA GLU A 83 -6.50 9.50 -2.91
C GLU A 83 -6.78 10.87 -3.57
N GLU A 84 -6.98 10.90 -4.89
CA GLU A 84 -7.36 12.12 -5.63
C GLU A 84 -8.73 12.68 -5.18
N GLU A 85 -9.70 11.80 -4.89
CA GLU A 85 -11.00 12.21 -4.33
C GLU A 85 -10.85 12.86 -2.95
N PHE A 86 -10.03 12.29 -2.07
CA PHE A 86 -9.73 12.89 -0.76
C PHE A 86 -9.06 14.25 -0.90
N PHE A 87 -8.09 14.38 -1.81
CA PHE A 87 -7.45 15.66 -2.13
C PHE A 87 -8.47 16.73 -2.52
N LYS A 88 -9.39 16.40 -3.44
CA LYS A 88 -10.46 17.31 -3.90
C LYS A 88 -11.45 17.69 -2.79
N SER A 89 -11.59 16.85 -1.77
CA SER A 89 -12.49 17.08 -0.63
C SER A 89 -11.85 17.83 0.55
N GLY A 90 -10.62 18.34 0.40
CA GLY A 90 -9.96 19.15 1.43
C GLY A 90 -8.96 18.39 2.30
N HIS A 91 -8.53 17.19 1.89
CA HIS A 91 -7.48 16.42 2.56
C HIS A 91 -6.21 16.38 1.67
N PRO A 92 -5.44 17.48 1.57
CA PRO A 92 -4.35 17.61 0.60
C PRO A 92 -3.18 16.65 0.83
N TYR A 93 -3.04 16.12 2.05
CA TYR A 93 -1.97 15.19 2.41
C TYR A 93 -2.41 13.72 2.41
N ALA A 94 -3.67 13.43 2.01
CA ALA A 94 -4.15 12.06 1.93
C ALA A 94 -3.19 11.21 1.08
N LEU A 95 -2.84 10.03 1.57
CA LEU A 95 -1.86 9.17 0.89
C LEU A 95 -2.26 7.70 0.92
N ALA A 96 -2.34 7.10 -0.26
CA ALA A 96 -2.57 5.68 -0.45
C ALA A 96 -1.31 4.85 -0.19
N LEU A 97 -1.51 3.66 0.35
CA LEU A 97 -0.51 2.61 0.53
C LEU A 97 -0.98 1.34 -0.19
N PHE A 98 -0.06 0.73 -0.94
CA PHE A 98 -0.38 -0.35 -1.88
C PHE A 98 -0.27 -1.75 -1.23
N PRO A 99 -1.12 -2.71 -1.63
CA PRO A 99 -0.92 -4.12 -1.32
C PRO A 99 0.27 -4.69 -2.09
N GLY A 100 1.39 -4.95 -1.39
CA GLY A 100 2.63 -5.40 -2.01
C GLY A 100 3.26 -4.36 -2.96
N ASN A 101 4.14 -4.82 -3.86
CA ASN A 101 4.89 -3.94 -4.78
C ASN A 101 4.00 -3.33 -5.88
N CYS A 102 4.37 -2.15 -6.36
CA CYS A 102 3.81 -1.53 -7.55
C CYS A 102 3.98 -2.41 -8.80
N ASN A 103 2.93 -2.50 -9.63
CA ASN A 103 2.91 -3.19 -10.93
C ASN A 103 2.23 -2.36 -12.05
N LEU A 104 2.25 -1.03 -11.92
CA LEU A 104 1.61 -0.12 -12.88
C LEU A 104 2.23 -0.15 -14.27
N CYS A 105 3.54 -0.44 -14.38
CA CYS A 105 4.23 -0.61 -15.65
C CYS A 105 4.22 -2.09 -16.06
N ASP A 106 4.26 -2.38 -17.36
CA ASP A 106 4.47 -3.74 -17.87
C ASP A 106 5.90 -4.22 -17.56
N GLU A 107 6.90 -3.34 -17.73
CA GLU A 107 8.28 -3.57 -17.31
C GLU A 107 8.76 -2.42 -16.42
N CYS A 108 9.12 -2.72 -15.17
CA CYS A 108 9.63 -1.70 -14.25
C CYS A 108 11.12 -1.38 -14.56
N LYS A 109 11.39 -0.16 -15.05
CA LYS A 109 12.76 0.29 -15.35
C LYS A 109 13.56 0.71 -14.10
N PHE A 110 12.93 0.74 -12.93
CA PHE A 110 13.57 1.20 -11.69
C PHE A 110 14.74 0.30 -11.29
N GLU A 111 14.61 -1.02 -11.38
CA GLU A 111 15.67 -1.97 -11.00
C GLU A 111 16.98 -1.71 -11.77
N LYS A 112 16.89 -1.34 -13.05
CA LYS A 112 18.06 -1.09 -13.90
C LYS A 112 18.60 0.34 -13.79
N SER A 113 17.71 1.33 -13.64
CA SER A 113 18.05 2.75 -13.77
C SER A 113 18.04 3.54 -12.46
N GLY A 114 17.48 2.98 -11.39
CA GLY A 114 17.17 3.68 -10.14
C GLY A 114 16.08 4.76 -10.28
N LYS A 115 15.44 4.90 -11.46
CA LYS A 115 14.47 5.95 -11.75
C LYS A 115 13.10 5.38 -12.08
N CYS A 116 12.08 5.86 -11.38
CA CYS A 116 10.69 5.53 -11.69
C CYS A 116 10.20 6.40 -12.86
N LEU A 117 9.52 5.79 -13.83
CA LEU A 117 8.90 6.53 -14.95
C LEU A 117 7.53 7.12 -14.58
N MET A 118 6.96 6.73 -13.43
CA MET A 118 5.67 7.22 -12.93
C MET A 118 5.78 7.69 -11.46
N PRO A 119 6.68 8.63 -11.15
CA PRO A 119 6.94 9.03 -9.76
C PRO A 119 5.71 9.63 -9.06
N THR A 120 4.79 10.24 -9.81
CA THR A 120 3.54 10.80 -9.27
C THR A 120 2.51 9.74 -8.90
N LYS A 121 2.63 8.52 -9.41
CA LYS A 121 1.67 7.41 -9.19
C LYS A 121 2.18 6.33 -8.24
N VAL A 122 3.48 6.10 -8.16
CA VAL A 122 4.00 5.07 -7.25
C VAL A 122 3.73 5.46 -5.81
N ARG A 123 3.26 4.51 -5.01
CA ARG A 123 3.09 4.65 -3.56
C ARG A 123 3.85 3.54 -2.84
N PRO A 124 4.27 3.77 -1.58
CA PRO A 124 4.86 2.70 -0.77
C PRO A 124 3.88 1.54 -0.58
N SER A 125 4.42 0.33 -0.46
CA SER A 125 3.62 -0.80 0.00
C SER A 125 3.32 -0.69 1.50
N ILE A 126 2.17 -1.20 1.94
CA ILE A 126 1.81 -1.32 3.36
C ILE A 126 2.89 -2.09 4.13
N ASP A 127 3.34 -3.23 3.60
CA ASP A 127 4.39 -4.05 4.22
C ASP A 127 5.75 -3.35 4.19
N ALA A 128 6.02 -2.58 3.14
CA ALA A 128 7.29 -1.87 2.96
C ALA A 128 7.51 -0.74 3.96
N VAL A 129 6.44 -0.21 4.54
CA VAL A 129 6.50 0.81 5.61
C VAL A 129 6.32 0.20 7.01
N GLY A 130 6.14 -1.12 7.11
CA GLY A 130 6.14 -1.84 8.38
C GLY A 130 4.78 -1.91 9.09
N ILE A 131 3.66 -1.62 8.41
CA ILE A 131 2.32 -1.75 9.00
C ILE A 131 1.93 -3.22 9.16
N GLU A 132 1.52 -3.62 10.35
CA GLU A 132 1.03 -4.98 10.64
C GLU A 132 -0.48 -5.09 10.37
N LEU A 133 -0.86 -5.49 9.15
CA LEU A 133 -2.28 -5.65 8.78
C LEU A 133 -3.05 -6.61 9.71
N SER A 134 -2.41 -7.65 10.24
CA SER A 134 -3.03 -8.60 11.18
C SER A 134 -3.43 -8.00 12.53
N LYS A 135 -3.01 -6.76 12.82
CA LYS A 135 -3.47 -6.00 13.99
C LYS A 135 -4.73 -5.18 13.74
N ILE A 136 -5.10 -5.00 12.46
CA ILE A 136 -6.21 -4.18 12.02
C ILE A 136 -7.37 -5.06 11.52
N VAL A 137 -7.05 -6.19 10.88
CA VAL A 137 -8.00 -7.15 10.33
C VAL A 137 -7.63 -8.57 10.70
N ASP A 138 -8.66 -9.44 10.75
CA ASP A 138 -8.45 -10.87 10.74
C ASP A 138 -8.11 -11.32 9.31
N LEU A 139 -6.98 -12.02 9.16
CA LEU A 139 -6.45 -12.42 7.85
C LEU A 139 -6.83 -13.87 7.57
N ASP A 140 -7.77 -14.07 6.65
CA ASP A 140 -8.11 -15.38 6.12
C ASP A 140 -7.28 -15.68 4.85
N PHE A 141 -6.28 -16.54 4.98
CA PHE A 141 -5.41 -16.92 3.88
C PHE A 141 -6.08 -17.82 2.83
N SER A 142 -7.31 -18.29 3.08
CA SER A 142 -8.11 -18.99 2.06
C SER A 142 -8.81 -18.03 1.09
N GLU A 143 -8.91 -16.74 1.44
CA GLU A 143 -9.54 -15.73 0.61
C GLU A 143 -8.58 -15.15 -0.44
N SER A 144 -9.13 -14.95 -1.63
CA SER A 144 -8.46 -14.22 -2.73
C SER A 144 -8.66 -12.71 -2.59
N VAL A 145 -7.97 -12.10 -1.60
CA VAL A 145 -8.18 -10.69 -1.25
C VAL A 145 -6.88 -9.88 -1.16
N LEU A 146 -6.99 -8.58 -1.40
CA LEU A 146 -5.94 -7.59 -1.16
C LEU A 146 -6.47 -6.48 -0.27
N TYR A 147 -5.59 -5.86 0.50
CA TYR A 147 -5.92 -4.73 1.37
C TYR A 147 -5.16 -3.48 0.93
N GLY A 148 -5.89 -2.39 0.74
CA GLY A 148 -5.33 -1.06 0.58
C GLY A 148 -5.57 -0.22 1.82
N LEU A 149 -4.74 0.79 2.04
CA LEU A 149 -4.91 1.77 3.11
C LEU A 149 -4.75 3.18 2.54
N ILE A 150 -5.55 4.12 2.99
CA ILE A 150 -5.38 5.55 2.68
C ILE A 150 -5.31 6.30 4.00
N LEU A 151 -4.19 6.96 4.28
CA LEU A 151 -4.03 7.83 5.44
C LEU A 151 -4.72 9.17 5.15
N VAL A 152 -5.49 9.71 6.10
CA VAL A 152 -6.30 10.92 5.92
C VAL A 152 -6.30 11.77 7.20
N ASP A 153 -6.21 13.09 7.04
CA ASP A 153 -6.27 14.09 8.12
C ASP A 153 -7.66 14.24 8.78
#